data_AF-A0A917A2G8-F1
#
_entry.id   AF-A0A917A2G8-F1
#
_cell.length_a   1.000
_cell.length_b   1.000
_cell.length_c   1.000
_cell.angle_alpha   90.00
_cell.angle_beta   90.00
_cell.angle_gamma   90.00
#
_symmetry.space_group_name_H-M   'P 1'
#
loop_
_entity.id
_entity.type
_entity.pdbx_description
1 polymer ?
#
loop_
_entity_poly.entity_id
_entity_poly.type
_entity_poly.pdbx_seq_one_letter_code
_entity_poly.pdbx_strand_id
1 'polypeptide(L)'
;MGSCTGISFVDSTPIRVCKNKRIKNNKVFKDVAQVGKSTMGWFYGFKLHIIINDKGEILRFTITAANVDDREPLKNEGFLKGIFGKLFADKGYISKKLEKLLFC
;
A
#
# COMPACT_ATOMS: atom_id res chain seq x y z
N MET A 1 2.70 -2.30 17.46
CA MET A 1 2.09 -1.30 16.55
C MET A 1 1.82 -0.05 17.35
N GLY A 2 1.94 1.11 16.73
CA GLY A 2 1.60 2.39 17.37
C GLY A 2 0.11 2.54 17.62
N SER A 3 -0.27 3.61 18.30
CA SER A 3 -1.67 3.94 18.58
C SER A 3 -2.17 5.01 17.60
N CYS A 4 -3.38 4.83 17.07
CA CYS A 4 -4.00 5.86 16.24
C CYS A 4 -4.34 7.09 17.10
N THR A 5 -3.85 8.25 16.71
CA THR A 5 -4.00 9.54 17.41
C THR A 5 -5.13 10.40 16.83
N GLY A 6 -5.84 9.90 15.82
CA GLY A 6 -6.85 10.66 15.07
C GLY A 6 -6.32 11.31 13.79
N ILE A 7 -5.00 11.28 13.55
CA ILE A 7 -4.36 11.67 12.29
C ILE A 7 -3.52 10.50 11.80
N SER A 8 -3.67 10.13 10.54
CA SER A 8 -2.90 9.05 9.94
C SER A 8 -2.57 9.33 8.48
N PHE A 9 -1.49 8.72 7.99
CA PHE A 9 -1.01 8.88 6.63
C PHE A 9 -0.86 7.51 5.99
N VAL A 10 -1.28 7.36 4.73
CA VAL A 10 -1.09 6.12 3.96
C VAL A 10 -0.37 6.40 2.64
N ASP A 11 0.61 5.57 2.32
CA ASP A 11 1.36 5.61 1.07
C ASP A 11 1.81 4.22 0.60
N SER A 12 2.04 4.05 -0.72
CA SER A 12 2.62 2.83 -1.27
C SER A 12 4.05 3.03 -1.71
N THR A 13 4.91 2.17 -1.23
CA THR A 13 6.31 2.10 -1.67
C THR A 13 6.53 0.85 -2.52
N PRO A 14 7.13 0.97 -3.72
CA PRO A 14 7.47 -0.20 -4.53
C PRO A 14 8.65 -0.98 -3.93
N ILE A 15 8.45 -2.26 -3.67
CA ILE A 15 9.49 -3.23 -3.28
C ILE A 15 9.93 -3.98 -4.54
N ARG A 16 11.15 -3.70 -5.00
CA ARG A 16 11.73 -4.35 -6.18
C ARG A 16 12.41 -5.65 -5.78
N VAL A 17 11.96 -6.75 -6.36
CA VAL A 17 12.53 -8.09 -6.09
C VAL A 17 13.79 -8.31 -6.92
N CYS A 18 13.77 -7.91 -8.19
CA CYS A 18 14.94 -7.98 -9.06
C CYS A 18 14.88 -6.91 -10.16
N LYS A 19 15.98 -6.74 -10.89
CA LYS A 19 16.00 -5.92 -12.12
C LYS A 19 15.16 -6.61 -13.20
N ASN A 20 14.47 -5.82 -14.04
CA ASN A 20 13.57 -6.36 -15.07
C ASN A 20 14.23 -7.39 -16.01
N LYS A 21 15.53 -7.23 -16.29
CA LYS A 21 16.32 -8.19 -17.11
C LYS A 21 16.39 -9.61 -16.51
N ARG A 22 16.20 -9.76 -15.19
CA ARG A 22 16.34 -11.03 -14.45
C ARG A 22 15.01 -11.67 -14.04
N ILE A 23 13.87 -11.12 -14.48
CA ILE A 23 12.54 -11.63 -14.11
C ILE A 23 12.40 -13.11 -14.49
N LYS A 24 12.77 -13.47 -15.73
CA LYS A 24 12.67 -14.85 -16.24
C LYS A 24 13.51 -15.87 -15.45
N ASN A 25 14.56 -15.41 -14.76
CA ASN A 25 15.45 -16.26 -13.98
C ASN A 25 15.09 -16.27 -12.48
N ASN A 26 14.15 -15.42 -12.03
CA ASN A 26 13.71 -15.41 -10.65
C ASN A 26 12.78 -16.60 -10.40
N LYS A 27 13.23 -17.53 -9.55
CA LYS A 27 12.44 -18.70 -9.13
C LYS A 27 11.76 -18.52 -7.77
N VAL A 28 12.30 -17.63 -6.92
CA VAL A 28 11.87 -17.47 -5.51
C VAL A 28 10.50 -16.83 -5.41
N PHE A 29 10.24 -15.79 -6.19
CA PHE A 29 8.97 -15.07 -6.18
C PHE A 29 8.16 -15.33 -7.45
N LYS A 30 8.47 -16.44 -8.13
CA LYS A 30 7.71 -16.89 -9.29
C LYS A 30 6.24 -17.04 -8.89
N ASP A 31 5.34 -16.56 -9.73
CA ASP A 31 3.88 -16.57 -9.55
C ASP A 31 3.33 -15.68 -8.41
N VAL A 32 4.19 -15.14 -7.54
CA VAL A 32 3.78 -14.25 -6.42
C VAL A 32 4.10 -12.79 -6.71
N ALA A 33 5.32 -12.48 -7.16
CA ALA A 33 5.68 -11.15 -7.60
C ALA A 33 5.17 -10.90 -9.02
N GLN A 34 4.73 -9.66 -9.27
CA GLN A 34 4.20 -9.24 -10.57
C GLN A 34 4.93 -7.99 -11.08
N VAL A 35 4.69 -7.65 -12.34
CA VAL A 35 5.22 -6.42 -12.95
C VAL A 35 4.23 -5.28 -12.70
N GLY A 36 4.69 -4.20 -12.09
CA GLY A 36 3.92 -2.98 -11.85
C GLY A 36 4.61 -1.73 -12.38
N LYS A 37 3.88 -0.62 -12.42
CA LYS A 37 4.40 0.69 -12.83
C LYS A 37 4.45 1.62 -11.62
N SER A 38 5.60 2.24 -11.41
CA SER A 38 5.81 3.35 -10.46
C SER A 38 6.11 4.63 -11.22
N THR A 39 6.18 5.76 -10.52
CA THR A 39 6.67 7.04 -11.09
C THR A 39 8.06 6.89 -11.71
N MET A 40 8.88 5.99 -11.16
CA MET A 40 10.23 5.69 -11.64
C MET A 40 10.28 4.60 -12.73
N GLY A 41 9.13 4.22 -13.29
CA GLY A 41 9.00 3.22 -14.36
C GLY A 41 8.54 1.85 -13.89
N TRP A 42 8.65 0.88 -14.81
CA TRP A 42 8.24 -0.52 -14.61
C TRP A 42 9.20 -1.26 -13.67
N PHE A 43 8.64 -2.05 -12.75
CA PHE A 43 9.41 -2.86 -11.82
C PHE A 43 8.73 -4.22 -11.58
N TYR A 44 9.53 -5.21 -11.22
CA TYR A 44 9.04 -6.52 -10.80
C TYR A 44 9.16 -6.68 -9.28
N GLY A 45 8.04 -6.98 -8.62
CA GLY A 45 8.01 -7.17 -7.19
C GLY A 45 6.65 -6.91 -6.58
N PHE A 46 6.65 -6.11 -5.52
CA PHE A 46 5.51 -5.87 -4.63
C PHE A 46 5.30 -4.38 -4.37
N LYS A 47 4.13 -4.02 -3.85
CA LYS A 47 3.87 -2.73 -3.24
C LYS A 47 3.67 -2.94 -1.74
N LEU A 48 4.34 -2.11 -0.95
CA LEU A 48 4.14 -2.03 0.49
C LEU A 48 3.28 -0.82 0.79
N HIS A 49 2.08 -1.06 1.31
CA HIS A 49 1.18 -0.02 1.78
C HIS A 49 1.35 0.11 3.29
N ILE A 50 1.71 1.29 3.78
CA ILE A 50 1.90 1.55 5.21
C ILE A 50 0.95 2.64 5.65
N ILE A 51 0.34 2.46 6.81
CA ILE A 51 -0.36 3.49 7.56
C ILE A 51 0.48 3.87 8.78
N ILE A 52 0.82 5.15 8.89
CA ILE A 52 1.53 5.72 10.05
C ILE A 52 0.66 6.76 10.75
N ASN A 53 0.88 6.98 12.05
CA ASN A 53 0.34 8.14 12.75
C ASN A 53 1.22 9.38 12.53
N ASP A 54 0.76 10.52 13.05
CA ASP A 54 1.46 11.81 13.05
C ASP A 54 2.79 11.80 13.82
N LYS A 55 3.01 10.81 14.68
CA LYS A 55 4.29 10.59 15.39
C LYS A 55 5.28 9.71 14.62
N GLY A 56 4.89 9.23 13.44
CA GLY A 56 5.70 8.33 12.61
C GLY A 56 5.67 6.86 13.04
N GLU A 57 4.78 6.48 13.97
CA GLU A 57 4.62 5.09 14.38
C GLU A 57 3.79 4.31 13.35
N ILE A 58 4.21 3.09 13.04
CA ILE A 58 3.48 2.20 12.14
C ILE A 58 2.22 1.70 12.83
N LEU A 59 1.07 2.08 12.27
CA LEU A 59 -0.25 1.59 12.67
C LEU A 59 -0.58 0.29 11.95
N ARG A 60 -0.33 0.23 10.64
CA ARG A 60 -0.56 -0.96 9.83
C ARG A 60 0.28 -1.01 8.58
N PHE A 61 0.47 -2.20 8.06
CA PHE A 61 1.05 -2.39 6.74
C PHE A 61 0.45 -3.61 6.05
N THR A 62 0.51 -3.61 4.73
CA THR A 62 0.13 -4.75 3.90
C THR A 62 0.97 -4.76 2.63
N ILE A 63 1.19 -5.95 2.09
CA ILE A 63 2.02 -6.16 0.91
C ILE A 63 1.14 -6.75 -0.17
N THR A 64 1.17 -6.14 -1.36
CA THR A 64 0.45 -6.63 -2.54
C THR A 64 1.41 -6.84 -3.70
N ALA A 65 1.01 -7.63 -4.70
CA ALA A 65 1.77 -7.74 -5.94
C ALA A 65 1.83 -6.39 -6.67
N ALA A 66 2.91 -6.12 -7.40
CA ALA A 66 3.16 -4.79 -7.96
C ALA A 66 2.08 -4.28 -8.95
N ASN A 67 1.32 -5.18 -9.55
CA ASN A 67 0.23 -4.85 -10.48
C ASN A 67 -1.10 -4.51 -9.79
N VAL A 68 -1.18 -4.67 -8.46
CA VAL A 68 -2.39 -4.36 -7.69
C VAL A 68 -2.59 -2.85 -7.58
N ASP A 69 -3.83 -2.41 -7.77
CA ASP A 69 -4.24 -1.01 -7.60
C ASP A 69 -4.13 -0.61 -6.12
N ASP A 70 -3.60 0.58 -5.85
CA ASP A 70 -3.34 1.07 -4.50
C ASP A 70 -4.62 1.22 -3.65
N ARG A 71 -5.80 1.22 -4.27
CA ARG A 71 -7.09 1.26 -3.58
C ARG A 71 -7.58 -0.10 -3.09
N GLU A 72 -7.11 -1.21 -3.67
CA GLU A 72 -7.56 -2.55 -3.29
C GLU A 72 -7.28 -2.87 -1.80
N PRO A 73 -6.08 -2.62 -1.25
CA PRO A 73 -5.82 -2.85 0.17
C PRO A 73 -6.72 -2.02 1.09
N LEU A 74 -7.08 -0.80 0.66
CA LEU A 74 -7.95 0.08 1.44
C LEU A 74 -9.43 -0.35 1.42
N LYS A 75 -9.85 -1.14 0.43
CA LYS A 75 -11.20 -1.72 0.41
C LYS A 75 -11.38 -2.82 1.46
N ASN A 76 -10.29 -3.35 1.99
CA ASN A 76 -10.32 -4.35 3.05
C ASN A 76 -10.57 -3.64 4.39
N GLU A 77 -11.76 -3.85 4.96
CA GLU A 77 -12.14 -3.29 6.27
C GLU A 77 -11.14 -3.69 7.36
N GLY A 78 -10.52 -4.87 7.24
CA GLY A 78 -9.47 -5.32 8.14
C GLY A 78 -8.20 -4.47 8.11
N PHE A 79 -7.92 -3.75 7.02
CA PHE A 79 -6.76 -2.86 6.92
C PHE A 79 -7.02 -1.48 7.55
N LEU A 80 -8.26 -1.01 7.55
CA LEU A 80 -8.67 0.25 8.18
C LEU A 80 -9.23 0.08 9.59
N LYS A 81 -9.50 -1.14 10.05
CA LYS A 81 -10.07 -1.44 11.37
C LYS A 81 -9.26 -0.80 12.52
N GLY A 82 -9.86 0.13 13.26
CA GLY A 82 -9.22 0.82 14.38
C GLY A 82 -8.43 2.08 14.00
N ILE A 83 -8.41 2.44 12.71
CA ILE A 83 -8.03 3.79 12.26
C ILE A 83 -9.26 4.67 12.37
N PHE A 84 -9.12 5.82 13.02
CA PHE A 84 -10.20 6.80 13.19
C PHE A 84 -9.67 8.22 12.98
N GLY A 85 -10.57 9.17 12.71
CA GLY A 85 -10.20 10.54 12.41
C GLY A 85 -9.75 10.73 10.96
N LYS A 86 -8.76 11.60 10.73
CA LYS A 86 -8.33 12.01 9.39
C LYS A 86 -7.26 11.08 8.84
N LEU A 87 -7.53 10.43 7.71
CA LEU A 87 -6.54 9.69 6.93
C LEU A 87 -6.14 10.50 5.69
N PHE A 88 -4.86 10.83 5.59
CA PHE A 88 -4.26 11.53 4.46
C PHE A 88 -3.57 10.53 3.53
N ALA A 89 -3.76 10.70 2.22
CA ALA A 89 -3.21 9.80 1.21
C ALA A 89 -2.94 10.55 -0.12
N ASP A 90 -2.07 10.00 -0.96
CA ASP A 90 -1.90 10.51 -2.33
C ASP A 90 -3.17 10.33 -3.17
N LYS A 91 -3.33 11.11 -4.23
CA LYS A 91 -4.52 11.13 -5.11
C LYS A 91 -4.86 9.74 -5.66
N GLY A 92 -3.87 8.87 -5.85
CA GLY A 92 -4.06 7.48 -6.26
C GLY A 92 -4.98 6.69 -5.32
N TYR A 93 -4.97 7.02 -4.02
CA TYR A 93 -5.75 6.36 -2.98
C TYR A 93 -7.16 6.90 -2.79
N ILE A 94 -7.49 8.05 -3.39
CA ILE A 94 -8.82 8.65 -3.27
C ILE A 94 -9.84 7.75 -3.97
N SER A 95 -10.85 7.31 -3.22
CA SER A 95 -12.04 6.63 -3.76
C SER A 95 -13.30 7.00 -2.97
N LYS A 96 -14.45 7.04 -3.66
CA LYS A 96 -15.76 7.34 -3.04
C LYS A 96 -16.10 6.39 -1.87
N LYS A 97 -15.61 5.15 -1.91
CA LYS A 97 -15.81 4.16 -0.84
C LYS A 97 -14.97 4.50 0.39
N LEU A 98 -13.73 4.98 0.19
CA LEU A 98 -12.83 5.37 1.26
C LEU A 98 -13.36 6.57 2.03
N GLU A 99 -13.87 7.56 1.30
CA GLU A 99 -14.50 8.75 1.88
C GLU A 99 -15.65 8.38 2.82
N LYS A 100 -16.54 7.48 2.37
CA LYS A 100 -17.63 6.96 3.21
C LYS A 100 -17.16 6.16 4.43
N LEU A 101 -16.00 5.51 4.37
CA LEU A 101 -15.50 4.65 5.45
C LEU A 101 -14.74 5.45 6.53
N LEU A 102 -14.26 6.65 6.18
CA LEU A 102 -13.46 7.51 7.05
C LEU A 102 -14.24 8.72 7.60
N PHE A 103 -15.27 9.17 6.89
CA PHE A 103 -16.02 10.40 7.22
C PHE A 103 -17.52 10.19 7.46
N CYS A 104 -18.02 8.95 7.48
CA CYS A 104 -19.37 8.61 7.92
C CYS A 104 -19.30 7.53 9.01
#